data_AF-A0A958EA37-F1
#
_entry.id   AF-A0A958EA37-F1
#
_cell.length_a   1.000
_cell.length_b   1.000
_cell.length_c   1.000
_cell.angle_alpha   90.00
_cell.angle_beta   90.00
_cell.angle_gamma   90.00
#
_symmetry.space_group_name_H-M   'P 1'
#
loop_
_entity.id
_entity.type
_entity.pdbx_description
1 polymer ?
#
loop_
_entity_poly.entity_id
_entity_poly.type
_entity_poly.pdbx_seq_one_letter_code
_entity_poly.pdbx_strand_id
1 'polypeptide(L)'
;KKDGRTNHIPVILLTAKASGEDKIEGLLTGADDYLTKPFDPRELQIRVRNLIKIRRHMQEKFRAEMLLKPADISVPSVHETFLKRLMEIVEIHLESEDFSVEQFAAEAGMSRGQLHRKVKAITNQSPSEFVRTFRLHRAAELIKQNAGNLAEIAYQVGFNSQAYFTRSFQEQFGCSPREFRKQLPPEPEG
;
A
#
# COMPACT_ATOMS: atom_id res chain seq x y z
N LYS A 1 15.80 -7.74 11.63
CA LYS A 1 14.70 -6.97 10.98
C LYS A 1 13.31 -7.09 11.68
N LYS A 2 13.21 -7.22 13.02
CA LYS A 2 11.93 -7.48 13.71
C LYS A 2 11.10 -6.24 14.05
N ASP A 3 11.71 -5.05 14.02
CA ASP A 3 10.98 -3.79 14.27
C ASP A 3 10.13 -3.42 13.04
N GLY A 4 8.81 -3.38 13.24
CA GLY A 4 7.84 -2.97 12.23
C GLY A 4 8.07 -1.56 11.68
N ARG A 5 8.88 -0.72 12.36
CA ARG A 5 9.23 0.64 11.93
C ARG A 5 10.32 0.68 10.86
N THR A 6 11.19 -0.32 10.80
CA THR A 6 12.37 -0.32 9.91
C THR A 6 12.45 -1.55 9.02
N ASN A 7 11.61 -2.56 9.25
CA ASN A 7 11.59 -3.80 8.47
C ASN A 7 11.41 -3.59 6.95
N HIS A 8 10.77 -2.48 6.56
CA HIS A 8 10.56 -2.11 5.17
C HIS A 8 11.80 -1.49 4.52
N ILE A 9 12.84 -1.12 5.25
CA ILE A 9 14.03 -0.47 4.68
C ILE A 9 15.02 -1.55 4.23
N PRO A 10 15.49 -1.56 2.96
CA PRO A 10 16.48 -2.52 2.51
C PRO A 10 17.84 -2.19 3.13
N VAL A 11 18.53 -3.18 3.66
CA VAL A 11 19.84 -3.02 4.29
C VAL A 11 20.85 -3.90 3.58
N ILE A 12 21.95 -3.29 3.13
CA ILE A 12 23.15 -4.00 2.67
C ILE A 12 24.20 -3.92 3.78
N LEU A 13 24.69 -5.06 4.23
CA LEU A 13 25.71 -5.12 5.28
C LEU A 13 27.11 -5.07 4.66
N LEU A 14 27.91 -4.06 5.02
CA LEU A 14 29.30 -3.92 4.57
C LEU A 14 30.26 -4.29 5.71
N THR A 15 31.09 -5.33 5.54
CA THR A 15 31.93 -5.83 6.65
C THR A 15 33.32 -6.27 6.20
N ALA A 16 34.31 -6.16 7.10
CA ALA A 16 35.67 -6.69 6.87
C ALA A 16 35.78 -8.19 7.20
N LYS A 17 34.74 -8.78 7.79
CA LYS A 17 34.67 -10.20 8.09
C LYS A 17 34.34 -10.96 6.81
N ALA A 18 35.31 -11.71 6.28
CA ALA A 18 35.22 -12.35 4.96
C ALA A 18 34.97 -13.87 5.02
N SER A 19 34.80 -14.45 6.20
CA SER A 19 34.53 -15.89 6.31
C SER A 19 33.12 -16.21 5.79
N GLY A 20 32.95 -17.40 5.22
CA GLY A 20 31.64 -17.87 4.76
C GLY A 20 30.61 -17.91 5.90
N GLU A 21 31.05 -18.21 7.11
CA GLU A 21 30.21 -18.25 8.32
C GLU A 21 29.73 -16.85 8.73
N ASP A 22 30.61 -15.85 8.74
CA ASP A 22 30.24 -14.45 9.04
C ASP A 22 29.24 -13.89 8.00
N LYS A 23 29.31 -14.38 6.74
CA LYS A 23 28.38 -14.02 5.68
C LYS A 23 27.00 -14.63 5.89
N ILE A 24 26.96 -15.92 6.24
CA ILE A 24 25.71 -16.62 6.55
C ILE A 24 25.05 -16.00 7.77
N GLU A 25 25.81 -15.74 8.84
CA GLU A 25 25.30 -15.10 10.05
C GLU A 25 24.74 -13.70 9.74
N GLY A 26 25.47 -12.89 8.96
CA GLY A 26 25.01 -11.57 8.53
C GLY A 26 23.69 -11.61 7.76
N LEU A 27 23.52 -12.56 6.84
CA LEU A 27 22.27 -12.75 6.11
C LEU A 27 21.12 -13.23 7.01
N LEU A 28 21.41 -14.12 7.96
CA LEU A 28 20.43 -14.62 8.93
C LEU A 28 19.87 -13.53 9.87
N THR A 29 20.54 -12.38 10.01
CA THR A 29 20.00 -11.22 10.75
C THR A 29 18.85 -10.50 10.02
N GLY A 30 18.61 -10.85 8.75
CA GLY A 30 17.58 -10.28 7.88
C GLY A 30 18.06 -9.05 7.10
N ALA A 31 19.35 -8.95 6.81
CA ALA A 31 19.87 -8.04 5.80
C ALA A 31 19.44 -8.52 4.40
N ASP A 32 19.18 -7.58 3.50
CA ASP A 32 18.74 -7.88 2.14
C ASP A 32 19.93 -8.25 1.24
N ASP A 33 21.14 -7.82 1.62
CA ASP A 33 22.38 -8.19 0.94
C ASP A 33 23.60 -8.06 1.86
N TYR A 34 24.73 -8.65 1.45
CA TYR A 34 25.99 -8.70 2.19
C TYR A 34 27.19 -8.52 1.27
N LEU A 35 28.13 -7.63 1.64
CA LEU A 35 29.32 -7.33 0.86
C LEU A 35 30.57 -7.20 1.75
N THR A 36 31.63 -7.96 1.41
CA THR A 36 32.88 -7.98 2.17
C THR A 36 33.85 -6.91 1.67
N LYS A 37 34.58 -6.25 2.58
CA LYS A 37 35.65 -5.30 2.23
C LYS A 37 36.97 -6.04 1.95
N PRO A 38 37.79 -5.57 1.01
CA PRO A 38 37.50 -4.48 0.06
C PRO A 38 36.49 -4.95 -1.01
N PHE A 39 35.57 -4.06 -1.40
CA PHE A 39 34.59 -4.34 -2.45
C PHE A 39 34.74 -3.37 -3.63
N ASP A 40 34.27 -3.78 -4.79
CA ASP A 40 34.16 -2.90 -5.95
C ASP A 40 32.95 -1.95 -5.76
N PRO A 41 33.14 -0.62 -5.74
CA PRO A 41 32.04 0.33 -5.66
C PRO A 41 30.99 0.15 -6.76
N ARG A 42 31.38 -0.33 -7.95
CA ARG A 42 30.47 -0.61 -9.07
C ARG A 42 29.54 -1.77 -8.73
N GLU A 43 30.04 -2.81 -8.06
CA GLU A 43 29.22 -3.93 -7.61
C GLU A 43 28.16 -3.47 -6.59
N LEU A 44 28.56 -2.66 -5.61
CA LEU A 44 27.63 -2.10 -4.62
C LEU A 44 26.52 -1.29 -5.30
N GLN A 45 26.87 -0.44 -6.28
CA GLN A 45 25.88 0.35 -7.01
C GLN A 45 24.89 -0.51 -7.81
N ILE A 46 25.34 -1.63 -8.39
CA ILE A 46 24.46 -2.56 -9.11
C ILE A 46 23.51 -3.24 -8.13
N ARG A 47 24.02 -3.72 -6.99
CA ARG A 47 23.20 -4.35 -5.93
C ARG A 47 22.13 -3.40 -5.40
N VAL A 48 22.49 -2.14 -5.10
CA VAL A 48 21.53 -1.11 -4.70
C VAL A 48 20.45 -0.89 -5.77
N ARG A 49 20.84 -0.77 -7.06
CA ARG A 49 19.88 -0.62 -8.16
C ARG A 49 18.92 -1.80 -8.26
N ASN A 50 19.42 -3.03 -8.09
CA ASN A 50 18.61 -4.24 -8.13
C ASN A 50 17.60 -4.29 -6.98
N LEU A 51 18.02 -3.97 -5.75
CA LEU A 51 17.11 -3.89 -4.59
C LEU A 51 16.00 -2.86 -4.82
N ILE A 52 16.33 -1.69 -5.38
CA ILE A 52 15.34 -0.66 -5.73
C ILE A 52 14.37 -1.18 -6.82
N LYS A 53 14.89 -1.86 -7.84
CA LYS A 53 14.08 -2.41 -8.95
C LYS A 53 13.10 -3.48 -8.45
N ILE A 54 13.58 -4.45 -7.66
CA ILE A 54 12.75 -5.50 -7.05
C ILE A 54 11.64 -4.87 -6.20
N ARG A 55 11.99 -3.84 -5.43
CA ARG A 55 11.01 -3.14 -4.61
C ARG A 55 9.93 -2.45 -5.45
N ARG A 56 10.31 -1.71 -6.50
CA ARG A 56 9.32 -1.08 -7.41
C ARG A 56 8.36 -2.11 -7.97
N HIS A 57 8.89 -3.25 -8.38
CA HIS A 57 8.07 -4.31 -8.96
C HIS A 57 7.09 -4.93 -7.94
N MET A 58 7.53 -5.14 -6.69
CA MET A 58 6.63 -5.53 -5.60
C MET A 58 5.56 -4.48 -5.33
N GLN A 59 5.91 -3.18 -5.34
CA GLN A 59 4.95 -2.09 -5.15
C GLN A 59 3.90 -2.03 -6.28
N GLU A 60 4.32 -2.25 -7.53
CA GLU A 60 3.45 -2.32 -8.70
C GLU A 60 2.49 -3.51 -8.62
N LYS A 61 3.00 -4.70 -8.29
CA LYS A 61 2.15 -5.89 -8.08
C LYS A 61 1.16 -5.68 -6.94
N PHE A 62 1.61 -5.09 -5.84
CA PHE A 62 0.76 -4.84 -4.70
C PHE A 62 -0.37 -3.84 -5.02
N ARG A 63 -0.07 -2.80 -5.80
CA ARG A 63 -1.10 -1.91 -6.36
C ARG A 63 -2.11 -2.68 -7.22
N ALA A 64 -1.73 -3.74 -7.92
CA ALA A 64 -2.67 -4.50 -8.74
C ALA A 64 -3.48 -5.54 -7.93
N GLU A 65 -2.84 -6.28 -7.02
CA GLU A 65 -3.42 -7.45 -6.35
C GLU A 65 -4.35 -7.08 -5.18
N MET A 66 -3.95 -6.13 -4.32
CA MET A 66 -4.77 -5.68 -3.19
C MET A 66 -6.02 -4.89 -3.61
N LEU A 67 -6.06 -4.39 -4.85
CA LEU A 67 -7.23 -3.72 -5.42
C LEU A 67 -8.27 -4.69 -6.00
N LEU A 68 -7.94 -5.99 -6.12
CA LEU A 68 -8.75 -6.95 -6.86
C LEU A 68 -9.19 -8.17 -6.05
N LYS A 69 -8.35 -8.77 -5.18
CA LYS A 69 -8.73 -9.96 -4.39
C LYS A 69 -7.90 -10.14 -3.10
N PRO A 70 -8.50 -10.11 -1.89
CA PRO A 70 -7.78 -10.37 -0.63
C PRO A 70 -7.49 -11.86 -0.32
N ALA A 71 -7.90 -12.81 -1.16
CA ALA A 71 -8.19 -14.17 -0.69
C ALA A 71 -7.08 -15.23 -0.84
N ASP A 72 -6.05 -15.05 -1.68
CA ASP A 72 -5.22 -16.19 -2.13
C ASP A 72 -3.72 -16.14 -1.74
N ILE A 73 -3.34 -15.54 -0.60
CA ILE A 73 -1.93 -15.52 -0.18
C ILE A 73 -1.66 -16.44 1.03
N SER A 74 -0.88 -17.49 0.78
CA SER A 74 -0.27 -18.38 1.78
C SER A 74 0.74 -17.60 2.62
N VAL A 75 0.48 -17.51 3.94
CA VAL A 75 1.23 -16.75 4.96
C VAL A 75 1.47 -15.28 4.59
N PRO A 76 0.66 -14.34 5.12
CA PRO A 76 0.81 -12.94 4.79
C PRO A 76 2.18 -12.40 5.19
N SER A 77 2.85 -11.70 4.27
CA SER A 77 4.08 -10.99 4.61
C SER A 77 3.83 -9.93 5.69
N VAL A 78 4.86 -9.52 6.44
CA VAL A 78 4.71 -8.47 7.47
C VAL A 78 4.17 -7.15 6.87
N HIS A 79 4.42 -6.92 5.58
CA HIS A 79 3.84 -5.80 4.84
C HIS A 79 2.34 -5.99 4.60
N GLU A 80 1.90 -7.18 4.19
CA GLU A 80 0.48 -7.49 4.04
C GLU A 80 -0.28 -7.38 5.36
N THR A 81 0.24 -7.92 6.48
CA THR A 81 -0.42 -7.78 7.79
C THR A 81 -0.58 -6.32 8.18
N PHE A 82 0.45 -5.49 7.93
CA PHE A 82 0.38 -4.06 8.20
C PHE A 82 -0.68 -3.38 7.36
N LEU A 83 -0.76 -3.68 6.06
CA LEU A 83 -1.69 -3.03 5.14
C LEU A 83 -3.12 -3.50 5.36
N LYS A 84 -3.34 -4.78 5.66
CA LYS A 84 -4.64 -5.31 6.06
C LYS A 84 -5.16 -4.56 7.28
N ARG A 85 -4.33 -4.37 8.31
CA ARG A 85 -4.70 -3.55 9.48
C ARG A 85 -5.05 -2.11 9.09
N LEU A 86 -4.28 -1.48 8.19
CA LEU A 86 -4.60 -0.13 7.73
C LEU A 86 -5.94 -0.08 7.00
N MET A 87 -6.23 -1.06 6.15
CA MET A 87 -7.51 -1.18 5.44
C MET A 87 -8.67 -1.38 6.41
N GLU A 88 -8.52 -2.24 7.43
CA GLU A 88 -9.51 -2.44 8.48
C GLU A 88 -9.83 -1.13 9.23
N ILE A 89 -8.80 -0.34 9.56
CA ILE A 89 -8.99 0.98 10.19
C ILE A 89 -9.77 1.91 9.25
N VAL A 90 -9.41 1.97 7.96
CA VAL A 90 -10.12 2.85 7.01
C VAL A 90 -11.56 2.38 6.77
N GLU A 91 -11.83 1.08 6.74
CA GLU A 91 -13.19 0.53 6.61
C GLU A 91 -14.06 0.90 7.82
N ILE A 92 -13.52 0.84 9.05
CA ILE A 92 -14.24 1.27 10.27
C ILE A 92 -14.61 2.76 10.20
N HIS A 93 -13.75 3.59 9.62
CA HIS A 93 -13.95 5.04 9.47
C HIS A 93 -14.35 5.46 8.05
N LEU A 94 -14.98 4.55 7.30
CA LEU A 94 -15.26 4.75 5.89
C LEU A 94 -16.14 5.99 5.66
N GLU A 95 -17.23 6.10 6.42
CA GLU A 95 -18.23 7.18 6.33
C GLU A 95 -17.78 8.50 6.99
N SER A 96 -16.75 8.48 7.83
CA SER A 96 -16.30 9.66 8.60
C SER A 96 -15.55 10.66 7.71
N GLU A 97 -16.21 11.72 7.30
CA GLU A 97 -15.62 12.77 6.45
C GLU A 97 -14.43 13.49 7.13
N ASP A 98 -14.40 13.52 8.46
CA ASP A 98 -13.39 14.16 9.32
C ASP A 98 -12.23 13.24 9.70
N PHE A 99 -12.20 11.99 9.21
CA PHE A 99 -11.13 11.04 9.49
C PHE A 99 -9.76 11.57 9.05
N SER A 100 -8.95 11.91 10.05
CA SER A 100 -7.67 12.62 9.88
C SER A 100 -6.47 11.68 9.86
N VAL A 101 -5.33 12.18 9.37
CA VAL A 101 -4.07 11.41 9.39
C VAL A 101 -3.57 11.20 10.81
N GLU A 102 -3.89 12.13 11.72
CA GLU A 102 -3.65 12.06 13.16
C GLU A 102 -4.37 10.85 13.77
N GLN A 103 -5.69 10.73 13.56
CA GLN A 103 -6.48 9.60 14.02
C GLN A 103 -5.99 8.29 13.39
N PHE A 104 -5.76 8.29 12.08
CA PHE A 104 -5.27 7.11 11.37
C PHE A 104 -3.94 6.60 11.93
N ALA A 105 -3.01 7.51 12.25
CA ALA A 105 -1.74 7.17 12.86
C ALA A 105 -1.90 6.63 14.28
N ALA A 106 -2.76 7.27 15.09
CA ALA A 106 -3.04 6.84 16.46
C ALA A 106 -3.61 5.41 16.49
N GLU A 107 -4.59 5.09 15.63
CA GLU A 107 -5.19 3.75 15.55
C GLU A 107 -4.24 2.71 14.97
N ALA A 108 -3.34 3.11 14.07
CA ALA A 108 -2.25 2.27 13.60
C ALA A 108 -1.16 2.05 14.67
N GLY A 109 -1.23 2.72 15.83
CA GLY A 109 -0.24 2.66 16.90
C GLY A 109 1.10 3.30 16.50
N MET A 110 1.08 4.34 15.68
CA MET A 110 2.25 5.00 15.13
C MET A 110 2.17 6.53 15.27
N SER A 111 3.32 7.20 15.30
CA SER A 111 3.34 8.64 15.03
C SER A 111 3.02 8.94 13.57
N ARG A 112 2.49 10.13 13.26
CA ARG A 112 2.23 10.59 11.88
C ARG A 112 3.40 10.39 10.94
N GLY A 113 4.61 10.77 11.36
CA GLY A 113 5.82 10.64 10.54
C GLY A 113 6.23 9.17 10.28
N GLN A 114 5.96 8.26 11.22
CA GLN A 114 6.20 6.83 11.01
C GLN A 114 5.18 6.23 10.04
N LEU A 115 3.89 6.51 10.24
CA LEU A 115 2.85 6.08 9.32
C LEU A 115 3.16 6.55 7.91
N HIS A 116 3.46 7.85 7.74
CA HIS A 116 3.77 8.42 6.45
C HIS A 116 4.94 7.73 5.76
N ARG A 117 6.08 7.55 6.45
CA ARG A 117 7.26 6.87 5.88
C ARG A 117 6.92 5.43 5.48
N LYS A 118 6.22 4.68 6.34
CA LYS A 118 5.93 3.27 6.10
C LYS A 118 4.91 3.07 4.98
N VAL A 119 3.82 3.84 4.95
CA VAL A 119 2.84 3.84 3.86
C VAL A 119 3.52 4.21 2.56
N LYS A 120 4.24 5.34 2.51
CA LYS A 120 4.95 5.78 1.29
C LYS A 120 5.95 4.74 0.79
N ALA A 121 6.70 4.11 1.70
CA ALA A 121 7.70 3.13 1.34
C ALA A 121 7.10 1.80 0.84
N ILE A 122 5.83 1.50 1.13
CA ILE A 122 5.17 0.26 0.71
C ILE A 122 4.19 0.48 -0.45
N THR A 123 3.40 1.56 -0.44
CA THR A 123 2.34 1.80 -1.44
C THR A 123 2.67 2.92 -2.42
N ASN A 124 3.76 3.65 -2.17
CA ASN A 124 4.11 4.90 -2.86
C ASN A 124 3.05 6.01 -2.71
N GLN A 125 2.20 5.93 -1.69
CA GLN A 125 1.18 6.94 -1.38
C GLN A 125 1.47 7.64 -0.06
N SER A 126 0.95 8.86 0.12
CA SER A 126 0.78 9.44 1.46
C SER A 126 -0.37 8.73 2.21
N PRO A 127 -0.47 8.86 3.55
CA PRO A 127 -1.61 8.33 4.29
C PRO A 127 -2.96 8.86 3.80
N SER A 128 -3.06 10.16 3.48
CA SER A 128 -4.29 10.76 2.94
C SER A 128 -4.64 10.20 1.56
N GLU A 129 -3.65 10.00 0.69
CA GLU A 129 -3.85 9.36 -0.61
C GLU A 129 -4.31 7.91 -0.45
N PHE A 130 -3.76 7.17 0.52
CA PHE A 130 -4.15 5.79 0.82
C PHE A 130 -5.63 5.71 1.22
N VAL A 131 -6.06 6.54 2.17
CA VAL A 131 -7.48 6.62 2.61
C VAL A 131 -8.38 6.97 1.42
N ARG A 132 -8.01 7.99 0.63
CA ARG A 132 -8.78 8.42 -0.54
C ARG A 132 -8.90 7.30 -1.57
N THR A 133 -7.80 6.62 -1.91
CA THR A 133 -7.83 5.49 -2.85
C THR A 133 -8.72 4.38 -2.32
N PHE A 134 -8.62 4.01 -1.04
CA PHE A 134 -9.48 2.98 -0.44
C PHE A 134 -10.97 3.35 -0.55
N ARG A 135 -11.36 4.58 -0.18
CA ARG A 135 -12.73 5.09 -0.32
C ARG A 135 -13.24 5.03 -1.76
N LEU A 136 -12.41 5.40 -2.73
CA LEU A 136 -12.75 5.33 -4.16
C LEU A 136 -12.97 3.90 -4.65
N HIS A 137 -12.17 2.94 -4.17
CA HIS A 137 -12.37 1.53 -4.46
C HIS A 137 -13.67 1.00 -3.86
N ARG A 138 -13.97 1.37 -2.62
CA ARG A 138 -15.25 1.02 -1.99
C ARG A 138 -16.44 1.62 -2.74
N ALA A 139 -16.32 2.86 -3.20
CA ALA A 139 -17.33 3.50 -4.04
C ALA A 139 -17.52 2.75 -5.36
N ALA A 140 -16.42 2.29 -5.99
CA ALA A 140 -16.50 1.50 -7.20
C ALA A 140 -17.26 0.18 -6.96
N GLU A 141 -17.04 -0.51 -5.84
CA GLU A 141 -17.81 -1.70 -5.45
C GLU A 141 -19.31 -1.40 -5.28
N LEU A 142 -19.66 -0.33 -4.56
CA LEU A 142 -21.06 0.09 -4.37
C LEU A 142 -21.73 0.45 -5.71
N ILE A 143 -20.99 1.07 -6.63
CA ILE A 143 -21.49 1.36 -7.99
C ILE A 143 -21.76 0.06 -8.75
N LYS A 144 -20.87 -0.93 -8.63
CA LYS A 144 -21.04 -2.27 -9.25
C LYS A 144 -22.25 -3.01 -8.70
N GLN A 145 -22.50 -2.89 -7.40
CA GLN A 145 -23.65 -3.48 -6.71
C GLN A 145 -24.94 -2.66 -6.88
N ASN A 146 -24.90 -1.57 -7.65
CA ASN A 146 -26.04 -0.70 -7.88
C ASN A 146 -26.65 -0.13 -6.58
N ALA A 147 -25.84 0.03 -5.52
CA ALA A 147 -26.26 0.25 -4.13
C ALA A 147 -26.85 1.64 -3.81
N GLY A 148 -27.10 2.48 -4.82
CA GLY A 148 -27.67 3.81 -4.63
C GLY A 148 -27.38 4.77 -5.77
N ASN A 149 -27.71 6.05 -5.56
CA ASN A 149 -27.32 7.10 -6.50
C ASN A 149 -25.86 7.55 -6.25
N LEU A 150 -25.24 8.21 -7.23
CA LEU A 150 -23.80 8.54 -7.16
C LEU A 150 -23.47 9.58 -6.07
N ALA A 151 -24.43 10.42 -5.68
CA ALA A 151 -24.23 11.38 -4.59
C ALA A 151 -24.27 10.66 -3.24
N GLU A 152 -25.25 9.77 -3.02
CA GLU A 152 -25.34 8.93 -1.83
C GLU A 152 -24.08 8.08 -1.65
N ILE A 153 -23.61 7.42 -2.71
CA ILE A 153 -22.37 6.61 -2.66
C ILE A 153 -21.18 7.48 -2.26
N ALA A 154 -21.08 8.72 -2.74
CA ALA A 154 -20.00 9.62 -2.36
C ALA A 154 -20.00 9.90 -0.84
N TYR A 155 -21.17 10.19 -0.26
CA TYR A 155 -21.30 10.41 1.18
C TYR A 155 -21.08 9.13 2.00
N GLN A 156 -21.60 7.99 1.53
CA GLN A 156 -21.41 6.68 2.18
C GLN A 156 -19.95 6.24 2.22
N VAL A 157 -19.10 6.74 1.33
CA VAL A 157 -17.66 6.49 1.38
C VAL A 157 -16.88 7.66 1.98
N GLY A 158 -17.54 8.58 2.67
CA GLY A 158 -16.92 9.67 3.44
C GLY A 158 -16.35 10.81 2.59
N PHE A 159 -16.90 11.09 1.41
CA PHE A 159 -16.61 12.32 0.67
C PHE A 159 -17.63 13.41 1.02
N ASN A 160 -17.13 14.57 1.44
CA ASN A 160 -17.95 15.74 1.77
C ASN A 160 -18.55 16.48 0.56
N SER A 161 -18.16 16.13 -0.67
CA SER A 161 -18.68 16.76 -1.87
C SER A 161 -18.62 15.85 -3.09
N GLN A 162 -19.71 15.83 -3.85
CA GLN A 162 -19.84 15.05 -5.08
C GLN A 162 -18.85 15.51 -6.18
N ALA A 163 -18.53 16.81 -6.24
CA ALA A 163 -17.58 17.35 -7.20
C ALA A 163 -16.15 16.84 -6.93
N TYR A 164 -15.72 16.84 -5.66
CA TYR A 164 -14.41 16.30 -5.28
C TYR A 164 -14.34 14.79 -5.46
N PHE A 165 -15.43 14.07 -5.12
CA PHE A 165 -15.56 12.64 -5.39
C PHE A 165 -15.40 12.33 -6.88
N THR A 166 -16.17 12.99 -7.74
CA THR A 166 -16.17 12.75 -9.19
C THR A 166 -14.78 12.98 -9.79
N ARG A 167 -14.13 14.09 -9.42
CA ARG A 167 -12.77 14.39 -9.86
C ARG A 167 -11.77 13.32 -9.38
N SER A 168 -11.81 12.99 -8.09
CA SER A 168 -10.88 12.00 -7.52
C SER A 168 -11.09 10.60 -8.11
N PHE A 169 -12.35 10.22 -8.37
CA PHE A 169 -12.70 8.97 -9.03
C PHE A 169 -12.17 8.92 -10.46
N GLN A 170 -12.34 9.99 -11.22
CA GLN A 170 -11.80 10.08 -12.58
C GLN A 170 -10.28 10.04 -12.61
N GLU A 171 -9.61 10.73 -11.69
CA GLU A 171 -8.14 10.65 -11.53
C GLU A 171 -7.66 9.22 -11.22
N GLN A 172 -8.45 8.45 -10.45
CA GLN A 172 -8.09 7.09 -10.03
C GLN A 172 -8.42 6.02 -11.07
N PHE A 173 -9.57 6.09 -11.74
CA PHE A 173 -10.09 5.05 -12.62
C PHE A 173 -10.08 5.41 -14.11
N GLY A 174 -9.68 6.64 -14.47
CA GLY A 174 -9.62 7.11 -15.85
C GLY A 174 -10.98 7.44 -16.47
N CYS A 175 -12.09 7.26 -15.75
CA CYS A 175 -13.44 7.59 -16.18
C CYS A 175 -14.28 8.09 -15.00
N SER A 176 -15.35 8.82 -15.28
CA SER A 176 -16.27 9.32 -14.24
C SER A 176 -17.06 8.18 -13.59
N PRO A 177 -17.57 8.34 -12.35
CA PRO A 177 -18.43 7.35 -11.70
C PRO A 177 -19.66 6.94 -12.54
N ARG A 178 -20.19 7.89 -13.33
CA ARG A 178 -21.33 7.64 -14.22
C ARG A 178 -20.96 6.76 -15.41
N GLU A 179 -19.80 7.00 -16.02
CA GLU A 179 -19.29 6.17 -17.10
C GLU A 179 -18.94 4.78 -16.59
N PHE A 180 -18.31 4.70 -15.41
CA PHE A 180 -18.00 3.44 -14.74
C PHE A 180 -19.27 2.61 -14.51
N ARG A 181 -20.37 3.23 -14.07
CA ARG A 181 -21.67 2.56 -13.91
C ARG A 181 -22.23 2.00 -15.23
N LYS A 182 -22.01 2.69 -16.34
CA LYS A 182 -22.52 2.27 -17.67
C LYS A 182 -21.71 1.15 -18.30
N GLN A 183 -20.44 0.98 -17.90
CA GLN A 183 -19.55 -0.05 -18.43
C GLN A 183 -19.76 -1.42 -17.76
N LEU A 184 -20.62 -1.51 -16.75
CA LEU A 184 -21.01 -2.77 -16.15
C LEU A 184 -21.85 -3.60 -17.14
N PRO A 185 -21.49 -4.87 -17.39
CA PRO A 185 -22.39 -5.77 -18.10
C PRO A 185 -23.73 -5.85 -17.34
N PRO A 186 -24.87 -5.95 -18.05
CA PRO A 186 -26.16 -6.18 -17.41
C PRO A 186 -26.05 -7.43 -16.53
N GLU A 187 -26.66 -7.40 -15.34
CA GLU A 187 -26.69 -8.57 -14.47
C GLU A 187 -27.21 -9.79 -15.24
N PRO A 188 -26.63 -10.99 -15.06
CA PRO A 188 -27.25 -12.19 -15.57
C PRO A 188 -28.63 -12.33 -14.91
N GLU A 189 -29.69 -12.25 -15.72
CA GLU A 189 -31.05 -12.56 -15.29
C GLU A 189 -31.03 -13.96 -14.66
N GLY A 190 -31.23 -14.01 -13.35
CA GLY A 190 -31.43 -15.24 -12.58
C GLY A 190 -32.90 -15.52 -12.36
#